data_AF-A0A2E3HDD3-F1
#
_entry.id   AF-A0A2E3HDD3-F1
#
_cell.length_a   1.000
_cell.length_b   1.000
_cell.length_c   1.000
_cell.angle_alpha   90.00
_cell.angle_beta   90.00
_cell.angle_gamma   90.00
#
_symmetry.space_group_name_H-M   'P 1'
#
loop_
_entity.id
_entity.type
_entity.pdbx_description
1 polymer ?
#
loop_
_entity_poly.entity_id
_entity_poly.type
_entity_poly.pdbx_seq_one_letter_code
_entity_poly.pdbx_strand_id
1 'polypeptide(L)'
;MGRRASSGLNTTAIIGIAAAVLVVVVGGSFVLKKGKKEGFTGQPLPVEETFTNATAMRRNEYTVEGKVFRIESRDSGVGVCLMVGSEEGEQEAVFIKVPEEIATINLERDVTYAFKIQVGEGGVNVATAIKKP
;
A
#
# COMPACT_ATOMS: atom_id res chain seq x y z
N MET A 1 61.83 15.46 29.34
CA MET A 1 60.80 14.53 29.86
C MET A 1 59.54 14.67 29.02
N GLY A 2 59.34 13.80 28.03
CA GLY A 2 58.12 13.79 27.21
C GLY A 2 57.07 12.90 27.85
N ARG A 3 55.97 13.47 28.36
CA ARG A 3 54.82 12.70 28.81
C ARG A 3 54.09 12.18 27.57
N ARG A 4 54.22 10.89 27.26
CA ARG A 4 53.36 10.26 26.24
C ARG A 4 51.95 10.16 26.84
N ALA A 5 51.02 10.93 26.28
CA ALA A 5 49.60 10.73 26.52
C ALA A 5 49.20 9.39 25.90
N SER A 6 49.02 8.38 26.75
CA SER A 6 48.36 7.13 26.37
C SER A 6 46.86 7.39 26.31
N SER A 7 46.38 7.96 25.21
CA SER A 7 44.95 8.03 24.91
C SER A 7 44.53 6.66 24.35
N GLY A 8 44.28 5.70 25.25
CA GLY A 8 43.64 4.44 24.87
C GLY A 8 42.25 4.74 24.33
N LEU A 9 42.00 4.39 23.06
CA LEU A 9 40.67 4.52 22.46
C LEU A 9 39.66 3.82 23.39
N ASN A 10 38.68 4.56 23.91
CA ASN A 10 37.68 4.02 24.81
C ASN A 10 36.84 3.02 24.02
N THR A 11 37.21 1.75 24.12
CA THR A 11 36.61 0.64 23.36
C THR A 11 35.11 0.56 23.62
N THR A 12 34.69 0.86 24.86
CA THR A 12 33.28 0.97 25.25
C THR A 12 32.56 2.10 24.52
N ALA A 13 33.20 3.26 24.36
CA ALA A 13 32.61 4.38 23.60
C ALA A 13 32.47 4.04 22.11
N ILE A 14 33.43 3.33 21.53
CA ILE A 14 33.39 2.91 20.11
C ILE A 14 32.26 1.92 19.88
N ILE A 15 32.12 0.92 20.76
CA ILE A 15 31.03 -0.06 20.71
C ILE A 15 29.68 0.63 20.88
N GLY A 16 29.59 1.60 21.80
CA GLY A 16 28.38 2.39 22.01
C GLY A 16 27.96 3.20 20.77
N ILE A 17 28.92 3.86 20.12
CA ILE A 17 28.66 4.61 18.88
C ILE A 17 28.25 3.67 17.74
N ALA A 18 28.93 2.53 17.59
CA ALA A 18 28.60 1.56 16.56
C ALA A 18 27.18 1.01 16.72
N ALA A 19 26.79 0.66 17.95
CA ALA A 19 25.43 0.19 18.26
C ALA A 19 24.37 1.28 17.99
N ALA A 20 24.63 2.52 18.37
CA ALA A 20 23.71 3.64 18.13
C ALA A 20 23.51 3.90 16.62
N VAL A 21 24.58 3.87 15.83
CA VAL A 21 24.50 4.02 14.37
C VAL A 21 23.69 2.88 13.75
N LEU A 22 23.88 1.64 14.22
CA LEU A 22 23.15 0.47 13.74
C LEU A 22 21.63 0.61 14.00
N VAL A 23 21.24 1.08 15.19
CA VAL A 23 19.84 1.35 15.54
C VAL A 23 19.24 2.44 14.66
N VAL A 24 19.98 3.53 14.41
CA VAL A 24 19.51 4.63 13.55
C VAL A 24 19.40 4.21 12.09
N VAL A 25 20.33 3.40 11.57
CA VAL A 25 20.28 2.90 10.19
C VAL A 25 19.14 1.91 10.00
N VAL A 26 18.99 0.94 10.92
CA VAL A 26 17.90 -0.05 10.86
C VAL A 26 16.56 0.62 11.10
N GLY A 27 16.42 1.43 12.15
CA GLY A 27 15.20 2.17 12.46
C GLY A 27 14.83 3.17 11.37
N GLY A 28 15.81 3.93 10.86
CA GLY A 28 15.63 4.87 9.75
C GLY A 28 15.21 4.16 8.46
N SER A 29 15.81 3.00 8.13
CA SER A 29 15.41 2.22 6.96
C SER A 29 13.98 1.68 7.06
N PHE A 30 13.54 1.31 8.25
CA PHE A 30 12.17 0.81 8.49
C PHE A 30 11.14 1.93 8.35
N VAL A 31 11.45 3.13 8.84
CA VAL A 31 10.62 4.33 8.67
C VAL A 31 10.57 4.78 7.20
N LEU A 32 11.71 4.74 6.49
CA LEU A 32 11.78 5.12 5.07
C LEU A 32 11.03 4.17 4.14
N LYS A 33 11.01 2.86 4.45
CA LYS A 33 10.22 1.86 3.69
C LYS A 33 8.71 2.08 3.80
N LYS A 34 8.23 2.62 4.91
CA LYS A 34 6.80 2.96 5.09
C LYS A 34 6.33 4.11 4.19
N GLY A 35 7.26 4.87 3.60
CA GLY A 35 6.97 6.05 2.77
C GLY A 35 7.01 5.86 1.26
N LYS A 36 7.57 4.76 0.74
CA LYS A 36 7.51 4.47 -0.71
C LYS A 36 6.20 3.75 -1.02
N LYS A 37 5.20 4.51 -1.46
CA LYS A 37 4.01 3.93 -2.10
C LYS A 37 4.43 3.36 -3.45
N GLU A 38 4.69 2.06 -3.50
CA GLU A 38 4.87 1.33 -4.77
C GLU A 38 3.54 1.18 -5.53
N GLY A 39 2.42 1.68 -4.96
CA GLY A 39 1.09 1.84 -5.55
C GLY A 39 0.98 2.86 -6.69
N PHE A 40 -0.19 2.94 -7.31
CA PHE A 40 -0.42 3.87 -8.44
C PHE A 40 -0.43 5.33 -7.96
N THR A 41 0.03 6.25 -8.81
CA THR A 41 -0.17 7.68 -8.61
C THR A 41 -1.54 8.09 -9.17
N GLY A 42 -2.28 8.92 -8.42
CA GLY A 42 -3.62 9.38 -8.80
C GLY A 42 -4.42 9.86 -7.59
N GLN A 43 -5.70 10.15 -7.82
CA GLN A 43 -6.64 10.49 -6.75
C GLN A 43 -6.93 9.22 -5.93
N PRO A 44 -6.74 9.20 -4.60
CA PRO A 44 -7.17 8.08 -3.77
C PRO A 44 -8.69 7.91 -3.85
N LEU A 45 -9.18 6.66 -3.84
CA LEU A 45 -10.61 6.38 -3.76
C LEU A 45 -11.18 6.91 -2.43
N PRO A 46 -12.19 7.81 -2.44
CA PRO A 46 -12.92 8.15 -1.23
C PRO A 46 -13.82 6.97 -0.84
N VAL A 47 -13.35 6.16 0.12
CA VAL A 47 -13.99 4.90 0.52
C VAL A 47 -15.41 5.14 1.03
N GLU A 48 -15.62 6.15 1.89
CA GLU A 48 -16.93 6.50 2.44
C GLU A 48 -17.93 6.92 1.36
N GLU A 49 -17.48 7.69 0.36
CA GLU A 49 -18.32 8.11 -0.76
C GLU A 49 -18.74 6.93 -1.63
N THR A 50 -17.95 5.84 -1.65
CA THR A 50 -18.31 4.60 -2.36
C THR A 50 -19.56 3.95 -1.75
N PHE A 51 -19.77 4.06 -0.45
CA PHE A 51 -20.94 3.45 0.22
C PHE A 51 -22.12 4.40 0.33
N THR A 52 -21.86 5.71 0.41
CA THR A 52 -22.90 6.72 0.58
C THR A 52 -23.43 7.27 -0.74
N ASN A 53 -22.57 7.43 -1.76
CA ASN A 53 -22.93 8.02 -3.05
C ASN A 53 -22.00 7.65 -4.23
N ALA A 54 -21.75 6.36 -4.47
CA ALA A 54 -20.87 5.92 -5.58
C ALA A 54 -21.30 6.42 -6.97
N THR A 55 -22.58 6.76 -7.14
CA THR A 55 -23.09 7.31 -8.41
C THR A 55 -22.52 8.69 -8.73
N ALA A 56 -22.23 9.52 -7.73
CA ALA A 56 -21.60 10.83 -7.93
C ALA A 56 -20.14 10.72 -8.38
N MET A 57 -19.48 9.61 -8.03
CA MET A 57 -18.07 9.36 -8.35
C MET A 57 -17.83 8.91 -9.80
N ARG A 58 -18.91 8.73 -10.58
CA ARG A 58 -18.85 8.25 -11.98
C ARG A 58 -17.94 9.11 -12.85
N ARG A 59 -17.36 8.46 -13.87
CA ARG A 59 -16.47 9.09 -14.88
C ARG A 59 -15.14 9.62 -14.31
N ASN A 60 -14.86 9.43 -13.03
CA ASN A 60 -13.56 9.72 -12.43
C ASN A 60 -12.70 8.44 -12.36
N GLU A 61 -11.38 8.62 -12.36
CA GLU A 61 -10.40 7.57 -12.10
C GLU A 61 -9.84 7.74 -10.68
N TYR A 62 -9.77 6.64 -9.94
CA TYR A 62 -9.21 6.59 -8.61
C TYR A 62 -8.14 5.50 -8.49
N THR A 63 -7.35 5.62 -7.44
CA THR A 63 -6.36 4.64 -7.02
C THR A 63 -6.76 4.06 -5.67
N VAL A 64 -6.65 2.75 -5.53
CA VAL A 64 -6.97 2.06 -4.28
C VAL A 64 -5.94 0.96 -4.05
N GLU A 65 -5.46 0.87 -2.82
CA GLU A 65 -4.54 -0.17 -2.38
C GLU A 65 -5.18 -0.88 -1.20
N GLY A 66 -5.16 -2.21 -1.22
CA GLY A 66 -5.81 -3.00 -0.19
C GLY A 66 -5.43 -4.46 -0.26
N LYS A 67 -5.72 -5.16 0.85
CA LYS A 67 -5.48 -6.60 0.97
C LYS A 67 -6.67 -7.36 0.37
N VAL A 68 -6.42 -8.32 -0.51
CA VAL A 68 -7.49 -9.11 -1.12
C VAL A 68 -8.15 -10.00 -0.07
N PHE A 69 -9.44 -9.73 0.19
CA PHE A 69 -10.28 -10.50 1.10
C PHE A 69 -10.92 -11.70 0.41
N ARG A 70 -11.47 -11.45 -0.79
CA ARG A 70 -12.24 -12.42 -1.57
C ARG A 70 -12.02 -12.20 -3.06
N ILE A 71 -12.03 -13.31 -3.80
CA ILE A 71 -11.98 -13.36 -5.27
C ILE A 71 -13.19 -14.19 -5.74
N GLU A 72 -13.94 -13.68 -6.70
CA GLU A 72 -15.12 -14.31 -7.28
C GLU A 72 -14.98 -14.38 -8.80
N SER A 73 -14.91 -15.59 -9.36
CA SER A 73 -14.93 -15.78 -10.82
C SER A 73 -16.29 -15.44 -11.41
N ARG A 74 -16.32 -14.73 -12.54
CA ARG A 74 -17.54 -14.38 -13.29
C ARG A 74 -17.29 -14.52 -14.80
N ASP A 75 -18.36 -14.59 -15.58
CA ASP A 75 -18.26 -14.72 -17.05
C ASP A 75 -17.62 -13.50 -17.74
N SER A 76 -17.56 -12.36 -17.06
CA SER A 76 -16.99 -11.10 -17.57
C SER A 76 -15.71 -10.70 -16.85
N GLY A 77 -14.93 -11.66 -16.36
CA GLY A 77 -13.72 -11.45 -15.57
C GLY A 77 -13.87 -11.81 -14.09
N VAL A 78 -13.17 -11.09 -13.21
CA VAL A 78 -13.03 -11.47 -11.80
C VAL A 78 -13.57 -10.35 -10.91
N GLY A 79 -14.41 -10.68 -9.94
CA GLY A 79 -14.77 -9.79 -8.84
C GLY A 79 -13.75 -9.91 -7.71
N VAL A 80 -13.25 -8.78 -7.23
CA VAL A 80 -12.25 -8.73 -6.15
C VAL A 80 -12.77 -7.83 -5.05
N CYS A 81 -12.81 -8.35 -3.82
CA CYS A 81 -13.06 -7.54 -2.64
C CYS A 81 -11.74 -7.23 -1.94
N LEU A 82 -11.43 -5.95 -1.79
CA LEU A 82 -10.26 -5.47 -1.04
C LEU A 82 -10.68 -4.99 0.34
N MET A 83 -9.93 -5.34 1.36
CA MET A 83 -9.95 -4.59 2.62
C MET A 83 -9.11 -3.33 2.45
N VAL A 84 -9.74 -2.17 2.64
CA VAL A 84 -9.15 -0.85 2.52
C VAL A 84 -9.38 -0.10 3.83
N GLY A 85 -8.40 0.67 4.29
CA GLY A 85 -8.61 1.53 5.47
C GLY A 85 -9.51 2.72 5.14
N SER A 86 -10.49 3.00 6.00
CA SER A 86 -11.26 4.26 6.00
C SER A 86 -10.56 5.34 6.82
N GLU A 87 -11.02 6.59 6.72
CA GLU A 87 -10.47 7.70 7.51
C GLU A 87 -10.76 7.53 9.01
N GLU A 88 -11.84 6.83 9.35
CA GLU A 88 -12.25 6.49 10.71
C GLU A 88 -11.40 5.36 11.34
N GLY A 89 -10.46 4.78 10.58
CA GLY A 89 -9.56 3.72 11.04
C GLY A 89 -10.16 2.32 10.98
N GLU A 90 -11.39 2.18 10.49
CA GLU A 90 -12.04 0.90 10.21
C GLU A 90 -11.56 0.33 8.86
N GLN A 91 -11.67 -1.00 8.70
CA GLN A 91 -11.38 -1.63 7.41
C GLN A 91 -12.68 -1.93 6.67
N GLU A 92 -12.82 -1.36 5.48
CA GLU A 92 -13.99 -1.49 4.64
C GLU A 92 -13.72 -2.40 3.44
N ALA A 93 -14.74 -3.15 3.04
CA ALA A 93 -14.65 -4.08 1.91
C ALA A 93 -15.10 -3.40 0.61
N VAL A 94 -14.13 -3.01 -0.22
CA VAL A 94 -14.40 -2.40 -1.53
C VAL A 94 -14.43 -3.47 -2.62
N PHE A 95 -15.56 -3.60 -3.31
CA PHE A 95 -15.69 -4.46 -4.49
C PHE A 95 -15.15 -3.76 -5.74
N ILE A 96 -14.35 -4.50 -6.52
CA ILE A 96 -13.78 -4.07 -7.79
C ILE A 96 -14.01 -5.18 -8.82
N LYS A 97 -14.62 -4.81 -9.95
CA LYS A 97 -14.68 -5.67 -11.13
C LYS A 97 -13.37 -5.56 -11.88
N VAL A 98 -12.72 -6.70 -12.12
CA VAL A 98 -11.50 -6.82 -12.92
C VAL A 98 -11.86 -7.47 -14.26
N PRO A 99 -11.87 -6.70 -15.36
CA PRO A 99 -12.07 -7.25 -16.70
C PRO A 99 -10.98 -8.26 -17.08
N GLU A 100 -11.32 -9.25 -17.92
CA GLU A 100 -10.37 -10.30 -18.35
C GLU A 100 -9.15 -9.71 -19.07
N GLU A 101 -9.34 -8.62 -19.79
CA GLU A 101 -8.31 -7.97 -20.59
C GLU A 101 -7.14 -7.44 -19.74
N ILE A 102 -7.38 -7.17 -18.45
CA ILE A 102 -6.36 -6.67 -17.53
C ILE A 102 -6.01 -7.67 -16.42
N ALA A 103 -6.70 -8.82 -16.34
CA ALA A 103 -6.46 -9.90 -15.38
C ALA A 103 -5.18 -10.70 -15.71
N THR A 104 -4.11 -9.99 -16.06
CA THR A 104 -2.83 -10.55 -16.52
C THR A 104 -1.95 -11.10 -15.39
N ILE A 105 -2.29 -10.78 -14.14
CA ILE A 105 -1.62 -11.28 -12.94
C ILE A 105 -2.53 -12.24 -12.18
N ASN A 106 -1.95 -13.29 -11.61
CA ASN A 106 -2.69 -14.16 -10.70
C ASN A 106 -2.94 -13.41 -9.39
N LEU A 107 -4.21 -13.16 -9.08
CA LEU A 107 -4.61 -12.50 -7.84
C LEU A 107 -4.70 -13.54 -6.73
N GLU A 108 -4.05 -13.25 -5.61
CA GLU A 108 -4.02 -14.13 -4.44
C GLU A 108 -4.78 -13.49 -3.28
N ARG A 109 -5.49 -14.33 -2.52
CA ARG A 109 -6.07 -13.89 -1.25
C ARG A 109 -4.97 -13.56 -0.26
N ASP A 110 -5.28 -12.65 0.64
CA ASP A 110 -4.38 -12.18 1.69
C ASP A 110 -3.12 -11.45 1.21
N VAL A 111 -3.07 -11.07 -0.07
CA VAL A 111 -1.98 -10.28 -0.66
C VAL A 111 -2.47 -8.86 -0.92
N THR A 112 -1.60 -7.88 -0.68
CA THR A 112 -1.86 -6.46 -1.00
C THR A 112 -1.63 -6.22 -2.48
N TYR A 113 -2.58 -5.57 -3.12
CA TYR A 113 -2.47 -5.10 -4.50
C TYR A 113 -2.92 -3.64 -4.58
N ALA A 114 -2.41 -2.95 -5.59
CA ALA A 114 -2.85 -1.62 -5.97
C ALA A 114 -3.63 -1.69 -7.29
N PHE A 115 -4.72 -0.93 -7.36
CA PHE A 115 -5.60 -0.83 -8.51
C PHE A 115 -5.75 0.61 -8.96
N LYS A 116 -5.79 0.82 -10.27
CA LYS A 116 -6.49 1.97 -10.86
C LYS A 116 -7.89 1.52 -11.22
N ILE A 117 -8.87 2.35 -10.89
CA ILE A 117 -10.28 2.05 -11.11
C ILE A 117 -10.97 3.24 -11.74
N GLN A 118 -11.94 2.95 -12.60
CA GLN A 118 -12.92 3.92 -13.06
C GLN A 118 -14.28 3.55 -12.47
N VAL A 119 -15.00 4.54 -11.93
CA VAL A 119 -16.36 4.31 -11.44
C VAL A 119 -17.32 4.36 -12.61
N GLY A 120 -17.90 3.20 -12.93
CA GLY A 120 -18.82 3.00 -14.03
C GLY A 120 -20.29 3.21 -13.64
N GLU A 121 -21.19 2.77 -14.52
CA GLU A 121 -22.63 2.84 -14.27
C GLU A 121 -23.01 2.12 -12.97
N GLY A 122 -24.02 2.64 -12.27
CA GLY A 122 -24.45 2.12 -10.97
C GLY A 122 -23.46 2.35 -9.82
N GLY A 123 -22.32 3.01 -10.05
CA GLY A 123 -21.30 3.20 -9.02
C GLY A 123 -20.32 2.02 -8.89
N VAL A 124 -20.29 1.12 -9.89
CA VAL A 124 -19.42 -0.06 -9.87
C VAL A 124 -17.98 0.36 -10.16
N ASN A 125 -17.06 -0.01 -9.27
CA ASN A 125 -15.62 0.15 -9.52
C ASN A 125 -15.15 -0.86 -10.55
N VAL A 126 -14.62 -0.39 -11.67
CA VAL A 126 -14.03 -1.24 -12.72
C VAL A 126 -12.55 -0.96 -12.80
N ALA A 127 -11.73 -1.99 -12.63
CA ALA A 127 -10.29 -1.85 -12.73
C ALA A 127 -9.86 -1.54 -14.16
N THR A 128 -8.91 -0.62 -14.29
CA THR A 128 -8.23 -0.24 -15.54
C THR A 128 -6.75 -0.64 -15.53
N ALA A 129 -6.16 -0.82 -14.35
CA ALA A 129 -4.82 -1.36 -14.18
C ALA A 129 -4.65 -2.00 -12.79
N ILE A 130 -3.74 -2.96 -12.69
CA ILE A 130 -3.42 -3.68 -11.45
C ILE A 130 -1.91 -3.82 -11.31
N LYS A 131 -1.40 -3.72 -10.09
CA LYS A 131 -0.03 -4.11 -9.78
C LYS A 131 0.10 -4.64 -8.36
N LYS A 132 1.11 -5.47 -8.16
CA LYS A 132 1.57 -5.86 -6.83
C LYS A 132 2.62 -4.82 -6.39
N PRO A 133 2.34 -3.99 -5.38
CA PRO A 133 3.30 -3.06 -4.81
C PRO A 133 4.37 -3.78 -3.98
#